data_AF-A0A354W907-F1
#
_entry.id   AF-A0A354W907-F1
#
_cell.length_a   1.000
_cell.length_b   1.000
_cell.length_c   1.000
_cell.angle_alpha   90.00
_cell.angle_beta   90.00
_cell.angle_gamma   90.00
#
_symmetry.space_group_name_H-M   'P 1'
#
loop_
_entity.id
_entity.type
_entity.pdbx_description
1 polymer ?
#
loop_
_entity_poly.entity_id
_entity_poly.type
_entity_poly.pdbx_seq_one_letter_code
_entity_poly.pdbx_strand_id
1 'polypeptide(L)'
;MLNPTKKMNLTAENIMIIDPQINNYQSLIDVAIANTPTKGTEMASILVVFDRRVQELELLYNALLPGAVGYTIDAQEDALTVITQLLTETGAARLAIVAHGEPGVVEIGVQPLNWEQLREKSHLLQEWGVENIALYSCEVGKDRQFIAELERLTGATVVATTGKVGSTEQGGSWELDAKSVNWAVNSPLAIDQLANYTGVLATTTATNVTDTFDGGVDNVNDTIKVTNPNQLNSGDDFNGGGGNDTIAI
;
A
#
# COMPACT_ATOMS: atom_id res chain seq x y z
N MET A 1 -12.40 -14.88 -7.72
CA MET A 1 -13.27 -13.76 -8.11
C MET A 1 -13.10 -12.68 -7.04
N LEU A 2 -12.60 -11.50 -7.41
CA LEU A 2 -12.42 -10.38 -6.49
C LEU A 2 -13.78 -9.92 -5.94
N ASN A 3 -13.80 -9.44 -4.70
CA ASN A 3 -15.04 -9.02 -4.04
C ASN A 3 -15.60 -7.73 -4.68
N PRO A 4 -16.79 -7.74 -5.30
CA PRO A 4 -17.33 -6.60 -6.05
C PRO A 4 -17.77 -5.40 -5.19
N THR A 5 -17.85 -5.54 -3.85
CA THR A 5 -18.17 -4.43 -2.93
C THR A 5 -16.96 -3.59 -2.51
N LYS A 6 -15.77 -3.94 -2.99
CA LYS A 6 -14.53 -3.24 -2.64
C LYS A 6 -14.36 -2.01 -3.53
N LYS A 7 -14.06 -0.85 -2.94
CA LYS A 7 -13.88 0.43 -3.66
C LYS A 7 -12.74 0.30 -4.69
N MET A 8 -13.05 -0.07 -5.93
CA MET A 8 -12.23 0.28 -7.08
C MET A 8 -12.57 1.72 -7.45
N ASN A 9 -11.60 2.62 -7.37
CA ASN A 9 -11.79 3.99 -7.85
C ASN A 9 -11.75 3.98 -9.39
N LEU A 10 -12.90 3.72 -10.00
CA LEU A 10 -13.07 3.71 -11.46
C LEU A 10 -13.42 5.13 -11.91
N THR A 11 -12.45 5.90 -12.37
CA THR A 11 -12.73 7.17 -13.07
C THR A 11 -13.20 6.88 -14.50
N ALA A 12 -13.82 7.85 -15.17
CA ALA A 12 -14.26 7.69 -16.56
C ALA A 12 -13.12 7.34 -17.55
N GLU A 13 -11.87 7.59 -17.16
CA GLU A 13 -10.66 7.20 -17.90
C GLU A 13 -10.30 5.70 -17.74
N ASN A 14 -10.90 5.00 -16.75
CA ASN A 14 -10.64 3.61 -16.40
C ASN A 14 -11.76 2.64 -16.86
N ILE A 15 -12.73 3.08 -17.68
CA ILE A 15 -13.94 2.31 -18.04
C ILE A 15 -13.67 1.21 -19.11
N MET A 16 -12.53 1.22 -19.81
CA MET A 16 -12.21 0.10 -20.68
C MET A 16 -11.68 -1.06 -19.84
N ILE A 17 -12.53 -2.09 -19.72
CA ILE A 17 -12.24 -3.47 -19.29
C ILE A 17 -12.68 -3.76 -17.83
N ILE A 18 -13.96 -4.18 -17.66
CA ILE A 18 -14.42 -5.45 -17.02
C ILE A 18 -15.93 -5.40 -16.65
N ASP A 19 -16.70 -6.30 -17.28
CA ASP A 19 -17.94 -7.02 -16.86
C ASP A 19 -19.05 -7.02 -17.96
N PRO A 20 -19.34 -8.16 -18.62
CA PRO A 20 -20.37 -8.28 -19.65
C PRO A 20 -21.82 -8.42 -19.15
N GLN A 21 -22.15 -8.13 -17.87
CA GLN A 21 -23.50 -8.40 -17.32
C GLN A 21 -24.40 -7.17 -17.03
N ILE A 22 -24.02 -5.95 -17.40
CA ILE A 22 -24.88 -4.76 -17.23
C ILE A 22 -25.53 -4.36 -18.56
N ASN A 23 -26.84 -4.59 -18.70
CA ASN A 23 -27.59 -4.29 -19.92
C ASN A 23 -27.82 -2.78 -20.13
N ASN A 24 -26.78 -2.00 -20.46
CA ASN A 24 -26.89 -0.70 -21.17
C ASN A 24 -25.56 -0.07 -21.64
N TYR A 25 -24.48 -0.83 -21.81
CA TYR A 25 -23.15 -0.30 -22.13
C TYR A 25 -23.08 0.62 -23.35
N GLN A 26 -23.84 0.35 -24.41
CA GLN A 26 -23.63 1.03 -25.69
C GLN A 26 -23.90 2.54 -25.63
N SER A 27 -24.92 2.98 -24.90
CA SER A 27 -25.29 4.40 -24.82
C SER A 27 -24.32 5.23 -23.98
N LEU A 28 -23.69 4.63 -22.97
CA LEU A 28 -22.67 5.28 -22.14
C LEU A 28 -21.32 5.34 -22.86
N ILE A 29 -21.00 4.30 -23.64
CA ILE A 29 -19.83 4.23 -24.51
C ILE A 29 -19.92 5.30 -25.61
N ASP A 30 -21.08 5.46 -26.25
CA ASP A 30 -21.25 6.43 -27.36
C ASP A 30 -21.05 7.89 -26.89
N VAL A 31 -21.43 8.22 -25.65
CA VAL A 31 -21.23 9.55 -25.05
C VAL A 31 -19.76 9.77 -24.63
N ALA A 32 -19.08 8.73 -24.16
CA ALA A 32 -17.66 8.81 -23.77
C ALA A 32 -16.73 8.89 -25.00
N ILE A 33 -17.02 8.12 -26.06
CA ILE A 33 -16.25 8.14 -27.32
C ILE A 33 -16.40 9.48 -28.03
N ALA A 34 -17.58 10.12 -27.98
CA ALA A 34 -17.81 11.41 -28.63
C ALA A 34 -17.00 12.58 -28.04
N ASN A 35 -16.49 12.45 -26.80
CA ASN A 35 -15.84 13.53 -26.06
C ASN A 35 -14.33 13.29 -25.78
N THR A 36 -13.75 12.19 -26.26
CA THR A 36 -12.35 11.86 -25.95
C THR A 36 -11.41 12.19 -27.13
N PRO A 37 -10.32 12.96 -26.93
CA PRO A 37 -9.33 13.18 -27.97
C PRO A 37 -8.62 11.87 -28.32
N THR A 38 -8.67 11.46 -29.59
CA THR A 38 -8.00 10.25 -30.09
C THR A 38 -6.57 10.54 -30.54
N LYS A 39 -5.56 10.08 -29.78
CA LYS A 39 -4.28 9.56 -30.31
C LYS A 39 -3.31 9.05 -29.22
N GLY A 40 -2.97 7.76 -29.28
CA GLY A 40 -1.61 7.25 -29.00
C GLY A 40 -1.34 6.67 -27.60
N THR A 41 -1.05 5.36 -27.58
CA THR A 41 -0.39 4.56 -26.52
C THR A 41 -1.23 4.28 -25.27
N GLU A 42 -1.57 3.00 -25.06
CA GLU A 42 -2.15 2.50 -23.81
C GLU A 42 -1.28 2.96 -22.63
N MET A 43 -1.85 3.81 -21.78
CA MET A 43 -1.14 4.45 -20.68
C MET A 43 -0.78 3.39 -19.64
N ALA A 44 0.51 3.14 -19.41
CA ALA A 44 0.97 2.24 -18.36
C ALA A 44 0.33 2.61 -17.02
N SER A 45 -0.57 1.76 -16.53
CA SER A 45 -1.25 1.94 -15.26
C SER A 45 -0.31 1.60 -14.10
N ILE A 46 -0.46 2.31 -12.98
CA ILE A 46 0.19 1.95 -11.71
C ILE A 46 -0.86 1.35 -10.78
N LEU A 47 -0.62 0.12 -10.32
CA LEU A 47 -1.42 -0.48 -9.26
C LEU A 47 -0.94 0.10 -7.92
N VAL A 48 -1.84 0.67 -7.14
CA VAL A 48 -1.59 1.15 -5.78
C VAL A 48 -2.38 0.28 -4.83
N VAL A 49 -1.69 -0.50 -4.02
CA VAL A 49 -2.32 -1.29 -2.97
C VAL A 49 -2.15 -0.64 -1.61
N PHE A 50 -3.25 -0.54 -0.86
CA PHE A 50 -3.27 0.03 0.48
C PHE A 50 -3.56 -1.06 1.49
N ASP A 51 -2.80 -1.20 2.58
CA ASP A 51 -3.26 -2.05 3.69
C ASP A 51 -4.48 -1.40 4.37
N ARG A 52 -5.49 -2.20 4.75
CA ARG A 52 -6.73 -1.71 5.38
C ARG A 52 -6.48 -0.98 6.70
N ARG A 53 -5.38 -1.28 7.40
CA ARG A 53 -4.99 -0.69 8.68
C ARG A 53 -4.31 0.67 8.55
N VAL A 54 -4.00 1.11 7.33
CA VAL A 54 -3.52 2.48 7.10
C VAL A 54 -4.64 3.47 7.43
N GLN A 55 -4.31 4.50 8.22
CA GLN A 55 -5.27 5.54 8.60
C GLN A 55 -5.65 6.40 7.39
N GLU A 56 -6.81 7.06 7.47
CA GLU A 56 -7.22 8.11 6.51
C GLU A 56 -7.20 7.66 5.04
N LEU A 57 -7.52 6.39 4.76
CA LEU A 57 -7.54 5.82 3.40
C LEU A 57 -8.30 6.67 2.38
N GLU A 58 -9.37 7.35 2.79
CA GLU A 58 -10.13 8.23 1.89
C GLU A 58 -9.28 9.40 1.37
N LEU A 59 -8.43 10.00 2.20
CA LEU A 59 -7.48 11.04 1.75
C LEU A 59 -6.49 10.46 0.74
N LEU A 60 -5.98 9.24 0.99
CA LEU A 60 -5.05 8.57 0.08
C LEU A 60 -5.69 8.23 -1.26
N TYR A 61 -6.93 7.75 -1.26
CA TYR A 61 -7.70 7.51 -2.48
C TYR A 61 -7.97 8.79 -3.27
N ASN A 62 -8.31 9.88 -2.58
CA ASN A 62 -8.53 11.18 -3.21
C ASN A 62 -7.24 11.80 -3.79
N ALA A 63 -6.07 11.39 -3.28
CA ALA A 63 -4.78 11.83 -3.77
C ALA A 63 -4.25 11.00 -4.95
N LEU A 64 -4.93 9.93 -5.39
CA LEU A 64 -4.47 9.14 -6.53
C LEU A 64 -4.44 9.98 -7.82
N LEU A 65 -3.29 9.99 -8.50
CA LEU A 65 -3.13 10.65 -9.79
C LEU A 65 -3.81 9.88 -10.94
N PRO A 66 -4.16 10.54 -12.06
CA PRO A 66 -4.63 9.86 -13.26
C PRO A 66 -3.69 8.73 -13.71
N GLY A 67 -4.26 7.59 -14.09
CA GLY A 67 -3.51 6.37 -14.43
C GLY A 67 -3.14 5.48 -13.23
N ALA A 68 -3.44 5.89 -11.99
CA ALA A 68 -3.33 5.03 -10.83
C ALA A 68 -4.63 4.28 -10.54
N VAL A 69 -4.53 2.99 -10.24
CA VAL A 69 -5.65 2.12 -9.84
C VAL A 69 -5.44 1.73 -8.38
N GLY A 70 -6.30 2.21 -7.50
CA GLY A 70 -6.22 1.96 -6.06
C GLY A 70 -7.01 0.73 -5.61
N TYR A 71 -6.42 -0.11 -4.76
CA TYR A 71 -7.06 -1.27 -4.15
C TYR A 71 -6.65 -1.45 -2.68
N THR A 72 -7.58 -1.47 -1.74
CA THR A 72 -7.28 -1.79 -0.34
C THR A 72 -7.09 -3.30 -0.17
N ILE A 73 -6.13 -3.82 0.58
CA ILE A 73 -6.02 -5.22 0.97
C ILE A 73 -6.54 -5.34 2.40
N ASP A 74 -7.49 -6.25 2.63
CA ASP A 74 -8.06 -6.50 3.95
C ASP A 74 -7.06 -7.25 4.83
N ALA A 75 -7.11 -7.02 6.15
CA ALA A 75 -6.21 -7.65 7.12
C ALA A 75 -6.28 -9.19 7.14
N GLN A 76 -7.33 -9.79 6.55
CA GLN A 76 -7.48 -11.25 6.45
C GLN A 76 -7.11 -11.83 5.07
N GLU A 77 -6.73 -10.98 4.11
CA GLU A 77 -6.36 -11.42 2.75
C GLU A 77 -4.87 -11.77 2.64
N ASP A 78 -4.54 -12.81 1.88
CA ASP A 78 -3.16 -13.08 1.44
C ASP A 78 -2.77 -12.01 0.40
N ALA A 79 -2.02 -11.02 0.85
CA ALA A 79 -1.67 -9.85 0.06
C ALA A 79 -0.92 -10.20 -1.23
N LEU A 80 0.03 -11.14 -1.18
CA LEU A 80 0.83 -11.50 -2.37
C LEU A 80 -0.01 -12.22 -3.42
N THR A 81 -0.97 -13.05 -3.00
CA THR A 81 -1.93 -13.68 -3.92
C THR A 81 -2.82 -12.63 -4.56
N VAL A 82 -3.35 -11.69 -3.79
CA VAL A 82 -4.21 -10.61 -4.30
C VAL A 82 -3.45 -9.69 -5.26
N ILE A 83 -2.24 -9.26 -4.90
CA ILE A 83 -1.40 -8.42 -5.77
C ILE A 83 -1.11 -9.12 -7.09
N THR A 84 -0.72 -10.40 -7.06
CA THR A 84 -0.42 -11.18 -8.27
C THR A 84 -1.63 -11.24 -9.21
N GLN A 85 -2.82 -11.48 -8.66
CA GLN A 85 -4.06 -11.47 -9.44
C GLN A 85 -4.35 -10.10 -10.04
N LEU A 86 -4.24 -9.02 -9.25
CA LEU A 86 -4.51 -7.66 -9.70
C LEU A 86 -3.52 -7.23 -10.80
N LEU A 87 -2.23 -7.54 -10.67
CA LEU A 87 -1.23 -7.24 -11.70
C LEU A 87 -1.54 -7.98 -13.00
N THR A 88 -1.95 -9.25 -12.91
CA THR A 88 -2.36 -10.04 -14.08
C THR A 88 -3.59 -9.46 -14.77
N GLU A 89 -4.60 -9.02 -14.00
CA GLU A 89 -5.85 -8.46 -14.53
C GLU A 89 -5.67 -7.06 -15.12
N THR A 90 -4.87 -6.23 -14.46
CA THR A 90 -4.69 -4.82 -14.84
C THR A 90 -3.59 -4.60 -15.88
N GLY A 91 -2.64 -5.54 -16.00
CA GLY A 91 -1.43 -5.35 -16.81
C GLY A 91 -0.56 -4.18 -16.33
N ALA A 92 -0.69 -3.75 -15.08
CA ALA A 92 0.04 -2.61 -14.54
C ALA A 92 1.55 -2.88 -14.59
N ALA A 93 2.32 -1.96 -15.16
CA ALA A 93 3.78 -2.07 -15.24
C ALA A 93 4.48 -1.64 -13.94
N ARG A 94 3.74 -1.03 -13.01
CA ARG A 94 4.27 -0.43 -11.78
C ARG A 94 3.37 -0.77 -10.60
N LEU A 95 3.99 -1.04 -9.46
CA LEU A 95 3.33 -1.31 -8.20
C LEU A 95 3.75 -0.28 -7.15
N ALA A 96 2.79 0.25 -6.40
CA ALA A 96 3.03 0.95 -5.15
C ALA A 96 2.29 0.25 -4.02
N ILE A 97 2.99 0.00 -2.92
CA ILE A 97 2.43 -0.58 -1.70
C ILE A 97 2.46 0.50 -0.63
N VAL A 98 1.30 0.82 -0.07
CA VAL A 98 1.11 1.80 1.00
C VAL A 98 0.62 1.05 2.23
N ALA A 99 1.49 0.89 3.22
CA ALA A 99 1.27 0.03 4.37
C ALA A 99 2.18 0.45 5.51
N HIS A 100 1.86 0.06 6.75
CA HIS A 100 2.79 0.23 7.87
C HIS A 100 4.08 -0.56 7.63
N GLY A 101 5.20 -0.10 8.19
CA GLY A 101 6.49 -0.75 7.99
C GLY A 101 7.48 -0.56 9.13
N GLU A 102 8.47 -1.44 9.09
CA GLU A 102 9.69 -1.45 9.89
C GLU A 102 10.83 -2.03 9.02
N PRO A 103 12.11 -1.98 9.45
CA PRO A 103 13.22 -2.46 8.63
C PRO A 103 12.99 -3.88 8.06
N GLY A 104 12.89 -3.98 6.73
CA GLY A 104 12.72 -5.25 6.02
C GLY A 104 11.32 -5.89 6.11
N VAL A 105 10.30 -5.16 6.59
CA VAL A 105 8.94 -5.68 6.78
C VAL A 105 7.91 -4.66 6.33
N VAL A 106 7.01 -5.09 5.44
CA VAL A 106 5.82 -4.33 5.02
C VAL A 106 4.58 -5.03 5.59
N GLU A 107 3.86 -4.36 6.49
CA GLU A 107 2.66 -4.88 7.14
C GLU A 107 1.44 -4.79 6.22
N ILE A 108 1.23 -5.83 5.40
CA ILE A 108 0.14 -5.88 4.44
C ILE A 108 -0.64 -7.19 4.50
N GLY A 109 -1.96 -7.09 4.55
CA GLY A 109 -2.87 -8.24 4.64
C GLY A 109 -2.62 -9.11 5.87
N VAL A 110 -2.89 -10.40 5.74
CA VAL A 110 -2.82 -11.38 6.84
C VAL A 110 -1.41 -11.80 7.23
N GLN A 111 -0.45 -11.71 6.30
CA GLN A 111 0.96 -12.00 6.53
C GLN A 111 1.79 -10.87 5.94
N PRO A 112 2.72 -10.28 6.71
CA PRO A 112 3.54 -9.19 6.22
C PRO A 112 4.46 -9.66 5.09
N LEU A 113 4.77 -8.77 4.16
CA LEU A 113 5.85 -9.01 3.21
C LEU A 113 7.19 -8.82 3.93
N ASN A 114 7.83 -9.95 4.27
CA ASN A 114 9.09 -10.05 5.01
C ASN A 114 9.97 -11.17 4.43
N TRP A 115 11.12 -11.46 5.04
CA TRP A 115 12.04 -12.51 4.61
C TRP A 115 11.44 -13.92 4.48
N GLU A 116 10.50 -14.28 5.34
CA GLU A 116 9.82 -15.57 5.28
C GLU A 116 8.92 -15.62 4.05
N GLN A 117 8.09 -14.59 3.84
CA GLN A 117 7.22 -14.51 2.67
C GLN A 117 7.98 -14.36 1.35
N LEU A 118 9.12 -13.67 1.32
CA LEU A 118 10.00 -13.65 0.14
C LEU A 118 10.44 -15.06 -0.27
N ARG A 119 10.71 -15.94 0.69
CA ARG A 119 11.11 -17.33 0.45
C ARG A 119 9.92 -18.20 0.04
N GLU A 120 8.88 -18.20 0.86
CA GLU A 120 7.71 -19.09 0.71
C GLU A 120 6.89 -18.76 -0.55
N LYS A 121 6.77 -17.48 -0.89
CA LYS A 121 5.95 -16.98 -1.99
C LYS A 121 6.78 -16.46 -3.16
N SER A 122 8.05 -16.87 -3.24
CA SER A 122 8.97 -16.52 -4.32
C SER A 122 8.42 -16.79 -5.72
N HIS A 123 7.56 -17.82 -5.89
CA HIS A 123 6.90 -18.13 -7.15
C HIS A 123 5.92 -17.03 -7.58
N LEU A 124 5.10 -16.50 -6.66
CA LEU A 124 4.18 -15.39 -6.94
C LEU A 124 4.94 -14.12 -7.31
N LEU A 125 6.00 -13.80 -6.57
CA LEU A 125 6.81 -12.60 -6.80
C LEU A 125 7.46 -12.59 -8.20
N GLN A 126 7.83 -13.78 -8.72
CA GLN A 126 8.38 -13.93 -10.08
C GLN A 126 7.33 -13.71 -11.17
N GLU A 127 6.04 -13.82 -10.85
CA GLU A 127 4.92 -13.62 -11.80
C GLU A 127 4.52 -12.14 -11.94
N TRP A 128 4.97 -11.27 -11.04
CA TRP A 128 4.50 -9.88 -10.99
C TRP A 128 4.77 -9.08 -12.27
N GLY A 129 5.90 -9.33 -12.94
CA GLY A 129 6.20 -8.72 -14.24
C GLY A 129 6.26 -7.19 -14.25
N VAL A 130 6.37 -6.54 -13.09
CA VAL A 130 6.44 -5.09 -12.96
C VAL A 130 7.87 -4.60 -13.15
N GLU A 131 8.02 -3.39 -13.69
CA GLU A 131 9.31 -2.72 -13.85
C GLU A 131 9.76 -2.06 -12.55
N ASN A 132 8.81 -1.56 -11.75
CA ASN A 132 9.09 -0.81 -10.53
C ASN A 132 8.14 -1.16 -9.38
N ILE A 133 8.70 -1.22 -8.18
CA ILE A 133 7.97 -1.37 -6.92
C ILE A 133 8.34 -0.21 -6.00
N ALA A 134 7.34 0.57 -5.59
CA ALA A 134 7.49 1.62 -4.58
C ALA A 134 6.89 1.16 -3.25
N LEU A 135 7.69 1.14 -2.19
CA LEU A 135 7.28 0.78 -0.83
C LEU A 135 7.13 2.04 0.01
N TYR A 136 5.89 2.51 0.14
CA TYR A 136 5.49 3.56 1.08
C TYR A 136 5.19 2.91 2.43
N SER A 137 6.26 2.58 3.14
CA SER A 137 6.23 1.93 4.44
C SER A 137 7.44 2.39 5.24
N CYS A 138 7.24 2.81 6.49
CA CYS A 138 8.31 3.40 7.29
C CYS A 138 9.52 2.47 7.40
N GLU A 139 10.70 3.03 7.20
CA GLU A 139 12.00 2.42 7.50
C GLU A 139 12.34 1.08 6.80
N VAL A 140 11.48 0.56 5.91
CA VAL A 140 11.72 -0.71 5.21
C VAL A 140 13.08 -0.72 4.50
N GLY A 141 13.47 0.44 3.94
CA GLY A 141 14.74 0.62 3.26
C GLY A 141 15.98 0.58 4.16
N LYS A 142 15.83 0.54 5.49
CA LYS A 142 16.96 0.30 6.41
C LYS A 142 17.50 -1.13 6.28
N ASP A 143 16.69 -2.11 5.91
CA ASP A 143 17.16 -3.44 5.51
C ASP A 143 17.43 -3.49 4.00
N ARG A 144 18.68 -3.18 3.63
CA ARG A 144 19.11 -3.20 2.22
C ARG A 144 19.15 -4.61 1.63
N GLN A 145 19.27 -5.66 2.46
CA GLN A 145 19.29 -7.03 1.99
C GLN A 145 17.89 -7.47 1.58
N PHE A 146 16.86 -7.07 2.35
CA PHE A 146 15.46 -7.29 1.99
C PHE A 146 15.13 -6.64 0.65
N ILE A 147 15.53 -5.38 0.44
CA ILE A 147 15.33 -4.67 -0.83
C ILE A 147 15.99 -5.44 -1.99
N ALA A 148 17.25 -5.82 -1.85
CA ALA A 148 17.98 -6.54 -2.89
C ALA A 148 17.37 -7.91 -3.22
N GLU A 149 16.85 -8.63 -2.23
CA GLU A 149 16.18 -9.91 -2.46
C GLU A 149 14.84 -9.74 -3.17
N LEU A 150 14.06 -8.71 -2.82
CA LEU A 150 12.81 -8.39 -3.52
C LEU A 150 13.07 -8.00 -4.99
N GLU A 151 14.11 -7.21 -5.26
CA GLU A 151 14.54 -6.90 -6.64
C GLU A 151 14.94 -8.17 -7.39
N ARG A 152 15.71 -9.06 -6.75
CA ARG A 152 16.16 -10.33 -7.35
C ARG A 152 14.99 -11.24 -7.70
N LEU A 153 13.97 -11.31 -6.85
CA LEU A 153 12.81 -12.19 -7.03
C LEU A 153 11.83 -11.66 -8.07
N THR A 154 11.62 -10.34 -8.12
CA THR A 154 10.62 -9.72 -9.00
C THR A 154 11.21 -9.28 -10.34
N GLY A 155 12.53 -9.08 -10.41
CA GLY A 155 13.18 -8.42 -11.54
C GLY A 155 12.94 -6.90 -11.61
N ALA A 156 12.16 -6.35 -10.69
CA ALA A 156 11.81 -4.95 -10.65
C ALA A 156 12.89 -4.12 -9.96
N THR A 157 12.93 -2.82 -10.27
CA THR A 157 13.62 -1.84 -9.42
C THR A 157 12.76 -1.53 -8.20
N VAL A 158 13.31 -1.71 -7.00
CA VAL A 158 12.60 -1.43 -5.75
C VAL A 158 13.10 -0.12 -5.15
N VAL A 159 12.15 0.71 -4.73
CA VAL A 159 12.41 1.95 -4.00
C VAL A 159 11.61 1.97 -2.71
N ALA A 160 12.28 2.29 -1.61
CA ALA A 160 11.71 2.36 -0.27
C ALA A 160 12.23 3.61 0.46
N THR A 161 11.87 3.77 1.73
CA THR A 161 12.43 4.83 2.58
C THR A 161 13.22 4.26 3.76
N THR A 162 14.28 4.95 4.17
CA THR A 162 14.97 4.73 5.45
C THR A 162 14.33 5.52 6.60
N GLY A 163 13.44 6.46 6.29
CA GLY A 163 12.75 7.31 7.27
C GLY A 163 11.28 6.95 7.44
N LYS A 164 10.54 7.87 8.08
CA LYS A 164 9.08 7.75 8.24
C LYS A 164 8.36 8.22 6.97
N VAL A 165 7.29 7.52 6.58
CA VAL A 165 6.35 7.94 5.54
C VAL A 165 5.10 8.55 6.16
N GLY A 166 4.67 9.73 5.71
CA GLY A 166 3.44 10.38 6.19
C GLY A 166 3.66 11.82 6.65
N SER A 167 2.98 12.20 7.73
CA SER A 167 2.91 13.55 8.27
C SER A 167 4.28 14.15 8.59
N THR A 168 4.54 15.35 8.06
CA THR A 168 5.73 16.13 8.42
C THR A 168 5.74 16.56 9.87
N GLU A 169 4.57 16.74 10.50
CA GLU A 169 4.46 17.08 11.93
C GLU A 169 4.95 15.94 12.83
N GLN A 170 4.80 14.69 12.37
CA GLN A 170 5.31 13.49 13.03
C GLN A 170 6.73 13.09 12.59
N GLY A 171 7.41 13.95 11.81
CA GLY A 171 8.75 13.73 11.28
C GLY A 171 8.79 12.80 10.06
N GLY A 172 7.66 12.60 9.38
CA GLY A 172 7.54 11.84 8.14
C GLY A 172 7.72 12.67 6.87
N SER A 173 7.89 11.98 5.75
CA SER A 173 7.85 12.55 4.40
C SER A 173 7.31 11.51 3.42
N TRP A 174 6.72 11.92 2.30
CA TRP A 174 6.32 10.99 1.25
C TRP A 174 7.45 10.64 0.27
N GLU A 175 8.69 10.98 0.62
CA GLU A 175 9.87 10.73 -0.21
C GLU A 175 10.46 9.34 0.05
N LEU A 176 10.88 8.67 -1.02
CA LEU A 176 11.56 7.39 -0.99
C LEU A 176 13.03 7.61 -1.34
N ASP A 177 13.94 7.30 -0.41
CA ASP A 177 15.38 7.59 -0.49
C ASP A 177 16.26 6.33 -0.63
N ALA A 178 15.73 5.15 -0.28
CA ALA A 178 16.41 3.87 -0.39
C ALA A 178 16.19 3.30 -1.79
N LYS A 179 17.08 3.67 -2.72
CA LYS A 179 17.06 3.22 -4.12
C LYS A 179 18.34 2.47 -4.46
N SER A 180 18.23 1.45 -5.31
CA SER A 180 19.36 0.74 -5.93
C SER A 180 19.92 1.49 -7.14
N VAL A 181 19.06 2.23 -7.84
CA VAL A 181 19.38 3.03 -9.04
C VAL A 181 18.81 4.44 -8.94
N ASN A 182 19.39 5.37 -9.70
CA ASN A 182 18.96 6.77 -9.71
C ASN A 182 17.69 6.95 -10.56
N TRP A 183 16.57 6.50 -10.01
CA TRP A 183 15.25 6.62 -10.62
C TRP A 183 14.49 7.79 -9.97
N ALA A 184 13.87 8.62 -10.81
CA ALA A 184 12.89 9.60 -10.37
C ALA A 184 11.56 8.86 -10.15
N VAL A 185 11.21 8.66 -8.87
CA VAL A 185 9.93 8.02 -8.53
C VAL A 185 8.83 8.99 -8.94
N ASN A 186 8.10 8.66 -10.01
CA ASN A 186 6.83 9.34 -10.25
C ASN A 186 5.84 8.82 -9.21
N SER A 187 5.66 9.57 -8.13
CA SER A 187 4.69 9.24 -7.08
C SER A 187 3.31 8.97 -7.72
N PRO A 188 2.59 7.90 -7.31
CA PRO A 188 1.19 7.72 -7.72
C PRO A 188 0.23 8.65 -6.97
N LEU A 189 0.72 9.35 -5.95
CA LEU A 189 -0.06 10.22 -5.07
C LEU A 189 0.32 11.69 -5.32
N ALA A 190 -0.71 12.54 -5.41
CA ALA A 190 -0.62 13.99 -5.36
C ALA A 190 -0.28 14.43 -3.93
N ILE A 191 1.02 14.54 -3.63
CA ILE A 191 1.52 14.77 -2.26
C ILE A 191 1.01 16.10 -1.65
N ASP A 192 0.73 17.10 -2.48
CA ASP A 192 0.11 18.36 -2.07
C ASP A 192 -1.30 18.18 -1.49
N GLN A 193 -2.02 17.12 -1.90
CA GLN A 193 -3.34 16.78 -1.37
C GLN A 193 -3.27 16.03 -0.02
N LEU A 194 -2.08 15.61 0.41
CA LEU A 194 -1.86 14.88 1.65
C LEU A 194 -1.40 15.77 2.80
N ALA A 195 -1.53 17.09 2.68
CA ALA A 195 -1.17 18.05 3.73
C ALA A 195 -1.94 17.83 5.05
N ASN A 196 -3.15 17.26 4.97
CA ASN A 196 -3.98 16.93 6.13
C ASN A 196 -3.81 15.46 6.59
N TYR A 197 -2.91 14.69 5.98
CA TYR A 197 -2.65 13.33 6.43
C TYR A 197 -1.89 13.39 7.76
N THR A 198 -2.51 12.93 8.84
CA THR A 198 -1.99 13.19 10.20
C THR A 198 -1.05 12.10 10.71
N GLY A 199 -1.14 10.88 10.16
CA GLY A 199 -0.39 9.70 10.61
C GLY A 199 1.01 9.53 10.01
N VAL A 200 1.69 8.48 10.45
CA VAL A 200 2.88 7.91 9.78
C VAL A 200 2.72 6.40 9.62
N LEU A 201 3.28 5.86 8.55
CA LEU A 201 3.16 4.44 8.18
C LEU A 201 4.14 3.54 8.96
N ALA A 202 4.29 3.77 10.27
CA ALA A 202 5.20 3.01 11.14
C ALA A 202 4.46 1.89 11.88
N THR A 203 5.13 0.78 12.16
CA THR A 203 4.56 -0.21 13.08
C THR A 203 4.53 0.33 14.51
N THR A 204 3.48 -0.02 15.25
CA THR A 204 3.43 0.25 16.69
C THR A 204 4.07 -0.91 17.43
N THR A 205 5.25 -0.68 18.02
CA THR A 205 5.95 -1.67 18.85
C THR A 205 6.12 -1.13 20.26
N ALA A 206 5.72 -1.91 21.27
CA ALA A 206 5.91 -1.57 22.67
C ALA A 206 7.41 -1.48 23.02
N THR A 207 7.76 -0.57 23.92
CA THR A 207 9.14 -0.29 24.33
C THR A 207 9.34 -0.57 25.83
N ASN A 208 10.57 -0.44 26.34
CA ASN A 208 10.84 -0.62 27.77
C ASN A 208 10.62 0.66 28.60
N VAL A 209 9.95 1.67 28.02
CA VAL A 209 9.56 2.91 28.69
C VAL A 209 8.05 3.07 28.60
N THR A 210 7.52 4.09 29.27
CA THR A 210 6.09 4.41 29.18
C THR A 210 5.71 4.74 27.75
N ASP A 211 4.85 3.91 27.19
CA ASP A 211 4.27 4.07 25.86
C ASP A 211 2.89 4.75 25.96
N THR A 212 2.55 5.51 24.92
CA THR A 212 1.19 5.98 24.70
C THR A 212 0.81 5.62 23.27
N PHE A 213 -0.17 4.76 23.12
CA PHE A 213 -0.78 4.42 21.84
C PHE A 213 -2.21 4.94 21.82
N ASP A 214 -2.55 5.63 20.73
CA ASP A 214 -3.91 6.04 20.42
C ASP A 214 -4.22 5.57 18.99
N GLY A 215 -5.05 4.54 18.88
CA GLY A 215 -5.60 4.02 17.63
C GLY A 215 -6.55 5.00 16.95
N GLY A 216 -6.92 6.09 17.63
CA GLY A 216 -7.80 7.11 17.08
C GLY A 216 -9.26 6.70 17.15
N VAL A 217 -10.09 7.25 16.27
CA VAL A 217 -11.55 7.03 16.25
C VAL A 217 -12.04 6.42 14.95
N ASP A 218 -11.13 5.96 14.10
CA ASP A 218 -11.52 5.16 12.95
C ASP A 218 -11.93 3.75 13.43
N ASN A 219 -12.82 3.08 12.70
CA ASN A 219 -13.24 1.71 13.06
C ASN A 219 -12.27 0.71 12.42
N VAL A 220 -10.99 0.83 12.75
CA VAL A 220 -9.89 0.08 12.16
C VAL A 220 -9.25 -0.76 13.25
N ASN A 221 -8.81 -1.97 12.90
CA ASN A 221 -8.14 -2.83 13.87
C ASN A 221 -6.69 -2.40 13.99
N ASP A 222 -6.25 -2.03 15.19
CA ASP A 222 -4.86 -1.75 15.45
C ASP A 222 -4.11 -2.97 15.98
N THR A 223 -2.79 -2.96 15.80
CA THR A 223 -1.92 -3.98 16.39
C THR A 223 -0.70 -3.36 17.02
N ILE A 224 -0.52 -3.63 18.32
CA ILE A 224 0.68 -3.30 19.07
C ILE A 224 1.53 -4.57 19.15
N LYS A 225 2.75 -4.51 18.61
CA LYS A 225 3.72 -5.60 18.73
C LYS A 225 4.47 -5.49 20.07
N VAL A 226 4.47 -6.55 20.84
CA VAL A 226 5.24 -6.74 22.06
C VAL A 226 6.24 -7.85 21.76
N THR A 227 7.53 -7.52 21.74
CA THR A 227 8.60 -8.48 21.41
C THR A 227 9.28 -9.05 22.64
N ASN A 228 9.03 -8.44 23.81
CA ASN A 228 9.50 -8.88 25.11
C ASN A 228 8.42 -8.59 26.16
N PRO A 229 8.03 -9.56 27.01
CA PRO A 229 7.05 -9.33 28.06
C PRO A 229 7.37 -8.16 29.02
N ASN A 230 8.64 -7.78 29.15
CA ASN A 230 9.07 -6.65 29.99
C ASN A 230 8.81 -5.27 29.35
N GLN A 231 8.30 -5.21 28.12
CA GLN A 231 7.93 -3.95 27.46
C GLN A 231 6.61 -3.41 27.99
N LEU A 232 5.68 -4.28 28.40
CA LEU A 232 4.43 -3.86 29.01
C LEU A 232 4.66 -3.45 30.47
N ASN A 233 4.46 -2.17 30.77
CA ASN A 233 4.63 -1.59 32.09
C ASN A 233 3.35 -0.90 32.58
N SER A 234 3.24 -0.67 33.89
CA SER A 234 2.03 -0.09 34.50
C SER A 234 1.77 1.38 34.15
N GLY A 235 2.72 2.03 33.47
CA GLY A 235 2.59 3.40 33.00
C GLY A 235 2.03 3.49 31.58
N ASP A 236 1.96 2.38 30.85
CA ASP A 236 1.53 2.39 29.46
C ASP A 236 0.04 2.72 29.33
N ASP A 237 -0.28 3.55 28.35
CA ASP A 237 -1.65 3.87 27.95
C ASP A 237 -1.88 3.37 26.52
N PHE A 238 -2.68 2.32 26.40
CA PHE A 238 -3.04 1.72 25.12
C PHE A 238 -4.52 1.95 24.86
N ASN A 239 -4.83 3.06 24.18
CA ASN A 239 -6.16 3.30 23.65
C ASN A 239 -6.23 2.73 22.22
N GLY A 240 -6.90 1.60 22.04
CA GLY A 240 -7.12 1.00 20.72
C GLY A 240 -8.12 1.76 19.86
N GLY A 241 -8.89 2.70 20.43
CA GLY A 241 -9.88 3.42 19.65
C GLY A 241 -11.11 2.56 19.30
N GLY A 242 -11.57 2.64 18.05
CA GLY A 242 -12.68 1.83 17.54
C GLY A 242 -12.18 0.68 16.68
N GLY A 243 -12.73 -0.52 16.83
CA GLY A 243 -12.26 -1.68 16.06
C GLY A 243 -12.04 -2.88 16.96
N ASN A 244 -11.39 -3.91 16.42
CA ASN A 244 -10.92 -5.07 17.17
C ASN A 244 -9.39 -5.00 17.28
N ASP A 245 -8.90 -4.36 18.33
CA ASP A 245 -7.47 -4.12 18.51
C ASP A 245 -6.76 -5.30 19.15
N THR A 246 -5.50 -5.49 18.78
CA THR A 246 -4.70 -6.64 19.18
C THR A 246 -3.39 -6.19 19.82
N ILE A 247 -3.06 -6.77 20.97
CA ILE A 247 -1.70 -6.78 21.50
C ILE A 247 -1.09 -8.13 21.10
N ALA A 248 -0.12 -8.11 20.20
CA ALA A 248 0.59 -9.28 19.74
C ALA A 248 1.86 -9.47 20.58
N ILE A 249 1.90 -10.49 21.43
CA ILE A 249 3.02 -10.81 22.36
C ILE A 249 3.81 -12.01 21.85
#